data_AF-A0A4Y2AGW0-F1
#
_entry.id   AF-A0A4Y2AGW0-F1
#
_cell.length_a   1.000
_cell.length_b   1.000
_cell.length_c   1.000
_cell.angle_alpha   90.00
_cell.angle_beta   90.00
_cell.angle_gamma   90.00
#
_symmetry.space_group_name_H-M   'P 1'
#
loop_
_entity.id
_entity.type
_entity.pdbx_description
1 polymer ?
#
loop_
_entity_poly.entity_id
_entity_poly.type
_entity_poly.pdbx_seq_one_letter_code
_entity_poly.pdbx_strand_id
1 'polypeptide(L)'
;MYSIEQRVFLVLEYHRLERSPTATRHSFQKRFNVPKGPDTKTIRRHFAKFERTGSVDDNRVGNVGLGQTVVTSENVAKVSVIVQQNPRNTV
;
A
#
# COMPACT_ATOMS: atom_id res chain seq x y z
N MET A 1 -8.31 -11.95 -2.47
CA MET A 1 -7.38 -10.80 -2.48
C MET A 1 -6.14 -11.22 -3.25
N TYR A 2 -5.59 -10.41 -4.17
CA TYR A 2 -4.44 -10.81 -4.99
C TYR A 2 -3.14 -10.80 -4.16
N SER A 3 -2.24 -11.75 -4.42
CA SER A 3 -0.90 -11.73 -3.83
C SER A 3 -0.09 -10.53 -4.32
N ILE A 4 1.01 -10.21 -3.64
CA ILE A 4 1.91 -9.12 -4.08
C ILE A 4 2.46 -9.39 -5.49
N GLU A 5 2.86 -10.63 -5.75
CA GLU A 5 3.34 -11.07 -7.06
C GLU A 5 2.29 -10.88 -8.17
N GLN A 6 1.04 -11.27 -7.90
CA GLN A 6 -0.06 -11.07 -8.84
C GLN A 6 -0.31 -9.60 -9.15
N ARG A 7 -0.20 -8.72 -8.15
CA ARG A 7 -0.41 -7.28 -8.32
C ARG A 7 0.74 -6.61 -9.07
N VAL A 8 1.97 -6.97 -8.76
CA VAL A 8 3.16 -6.55 -9.52
C VAL A 8 3.01 -6.95 -10.98
N PHE A 9 2.66 -8.21 -11.24
CA PHE A 9 2.43 -8.70 -12.59
C PHE A 9 1.38 -7.88 -13.32
N LEU A 10 0.23 -7.60 -12.70
CA LEU A 10 -0.83 -6.80 -13.33
C LEU A 10 -0.37 -5.40 -13.71
N VAL A 11 0.37 -4.71 -12.84
CA VAL A 11 0.83 -3.34 -13.12
C VAL A 11 1.83 -3.32 -14.26
N LEU A 12 2.84 -4.20 -14.22
CA LEU A 12 3.86 -4.28 -15.26
C LEU A 12 3.27 -4.67 -16.62
N GLU A 13 2.40 -5.68 -16.62
CA GLU A 13 1.83 -6.23 -17.84
C GLU A 13 0.80 -5.27 -18.47
N TYR A 14 0.01 -4.57 -17.64
CA TYR A 14 -0.90 -3.53 -18.12
C TYR A 14 -0.16 -2.38 -18.78
N HIS A 15 0.99 -1.96 -18.23
CA HIS A 15 1.83 -0.96 -18.86
C HIS A 15 2.44 -1.46 -20.17
N ARG A 16 3.02 -2.67 -20.17
CA ARG A 16 3.67 -3.30 -21.33
C ARG A 16 2.71 -3.50 -22.51
N LEU A 17 1.44 -3.79 -22.23
CA LEU A 17 0.39 -4.02 -23.22
C LEU A 17 -0.42 -2.75 -23.51
N GLU A 18 0.21 -1.57 -23.41
CA GLU A 18 -0.37 -0.28 -23.79
C GLU A 18 -1.74 -0.02 -23.13
N ARG A 19 -1.86 -0.39 -21.84
CA ARG A 19 -3.08 -0.23 -21.04
C ARG A 19 -4.31 -1.00 -21.57
N SER A 20 -4.10 -2.11 -22.29
CA SER A 20 -5.17 -3.03 -22.72
C SER A 20 -5.63 -3.97 -21.58
N PRO A 21 -6.85 -3.80 -21.03
CA PRO A 21 -7.31 -4.64 -19.91
C PRO A 21 -7.56 -6.09 -20.33
N THR A 22 -8.07 -6.31 -21.55
CA THR A 22 -8.38 -7.65 -22.07
C THR A 22 -7.11 -8.47 -22.24
N ALA A 23 -6.07 -7.89 -22.87
CA ALA A 23 -4.81 -8.56 -23.07
C ALA A 23 -4.12 -8.88 -21.73
N THR A 24 -4.15 -7.93 -20.79
CA THR A 24 -3.62 -8.11 -19.43
C THR A 24 -4.34 -9.21 -18.65
N ARG A 25 -5.68 -9.27 -18.76
CA ARG A 25 -6.46 -10.34 -18.13
C ARG A 25 -6.09 -11.71 -18.69
N HIS A 26 -5.93 -11.80 -20.01
CA HIS A 26 -5.57 -13.04 -20.68
C HIS A 26 -4.15 -13.51 -20.32
N SER A 27 -3.17 -12.60 -20.30
CA SER A 27 -1.80 -12.94 -19.88
C SER A 27 -1.73 -13.32 -18.40
N PHE A 28 -2.53 -12.68 -17.53
CA PHE A 28 -2.67 -13.08 -16.12
C PHE A 28 -3.21 -14.50 -15.98
N GLN A 29 -4.29 -14.83 -16.70
CA GLN A 29 -4.87 -16.18 -16.69
C GLN A 29 -3.84 -17.23 -17.12
N LYS A 30 -3.10 -16.94 -18.20
CA LYS A 30 -2.05 -17.82 -18.72
C LYS A 30 -0.89 -17.99 -17.73
N ARG A 31 -0.42 -16.90 -17.11
CA ARG A 31 0.73 -16.91 -16.19
C ARG A 31 0.44 -17.67 -14.89
N PHE A 32 -0.74 -17.45 -14.31
CA PHE A 32 -1.11 -18.02 -13.02
C PHE A 32 -2.00 -19.27 -13.12
N ASN A 33 -2.27 -19.76 -14.35
CA ASN A 33 -3.12 -20.90 -14.64
C ASN A 33 -4.49 -20.83 -13.94
N VAL A 34 -5.12 -19.64 -13.95
CA VAL A 34 -6.43 -19.43 -13.33
C VAL A 34 -7.53 -19.32 -14.38
N PRO A 35 -8.69 -19.96 -14.19
CA PRO A 35 -9.78 -19.90 -15.16
C PRO A 35 -10.35 -18.48 -15.29
N LYS A 36 -10.31 -17.69 -14.21
CA LYS A 36 -10.83 -16.32 -14.18
C LYS A 36 -9.73 -15.34 -13.79
N GLY A 37 -9.40 -14.44 -14.70
CA GLY A 37 -8.55 -13.28 -14.41
C GLY A 37 -9.33 -12.12 -13.76
N PRO A 38 -8.63 -11.09 -13.27
CA PRO A 38 -9.24 -9.88 -12.72
C PRO A 38 -10.16 -9.18 -13.71
N ASP A 39 -11.17 -8.51 -13.17
CA ASP A 39 -12.03 -7.63 -13.95
C ASP A 39 -11.28 -6.34 -14.37
N THR A 40 -11.79 -5.68 -15.42
CA THR A 40 -11.20 -4.46 -15.97
C THR A 40 -11.06 -3.33 -14.94
N LYS A 41 -12.05 -3.17 -14.04
CA LYS A 41 -12.03 -2.14 -13.00
C LYS A 41 -10.92 -2.42 -12.00
N THR A 42 -10.67 -3.69 -11.69
CA THR A 42 -9.62 -4.16 -10.81
C THR A 42 -8.25 -3.94 -11.41
N ILE A 43 -8.03 -4.27 -12.69
CA ILE A 43 -6.77 -3.99 -13.38
C ILE A 43 -6.45 -2.49 -13.34
N ARG A 44 -7.40 -1.65 -13.78
CA ARG A 44 -7.25 -0.18 -13.77
C ARG A 44 -7.01 0.38 -12.37
N ARG A 45 -7.70 -0.14 -11.35
CA ARG A 45 -7.53 0.29 -9.96
C ARG A 45 -6.12 0.02 -9.44
N HIS A 46 -5.56 -1.16 -9.71
CA HIS A 46 -4.20 -1.48 -9.29
C HIS A 46 -3.19 -0.57 -9.96
N PHE A 47 -3.37 -0.30 -11.25
CA PHE A 47 -2.50 0.58 -11.99
C PHE A 47 -2.59 2.04 -11.52
N ALA A 48 -3.80 2.59 -11.40
CA ALA A 48 -4.01 3.97 -10.92
C ALA A 48 -3.47 4.17 -9.50
N LYS A 49 -3.58 3.16 -8.64
CA LYS A 49 -2.97 3.20 -7.31
C LYS A 49 -1.46 3.30 -7.40
N PHE A 50 -0.83 2.46 -8.23
CA PHE A 50 0.61 2.50 -8.46
C PHE A 50 1.06 3.85 -9.04
N GLU A 51 0.37 4.40 -10.04
CA GLU A 51 0.67 5.74 -10.57
C GLU A 51 0.60 6.82 -9.49
N ARG A 52 -0.37 6.71 -8.57
CA ARG A 52 -0.56 7.69 -7.50
C ARG A 52 0.46 7.58 -6.37
N THR A 53 0.84 6.37 -5.97
CA THR A 53 1.61 6.16 -4.72
C THR A 53 2.96 5.50 -4.93
N GLY A 54 3.32 5.09 -6.15
CA GLY A 54 4.51 4.29 -6.45
C GLY A 54 4.50 2.89 -5.82
N SER A 55 3.37 2.44 -5.25
CA SER A 55 3.27 1.19 -4.49
C SER A 55 2.18 0.27 -5.03
N VAL A 56 2.52 -1.01 -5.11
CA VAL A 56 1.64 -2.12 -5.50
C VAL A 56 1.04 -2.85 -4.29
N ASP A 57 1.48 -2.48 -3.08
CA ASP A 57 0.95 -3.07 -1.86
C ASP A 57 -0.49 -2.63 -1.60
N ASP A 58 -1.27 -3.43 -0.89
CA ASP A 58 -2.65 -3.19 -0.52
C ASP A 58 -2.65 -2.79 0.95
N ASN A 59 -2.40 -1.50 1.21
CA ASN A 59 -2.41 -0.87 2.54
C ASN A 59 -3.69 -1.10 3.39
N ARG A 60 -4.58 -2.00 2.98
CA ARG A 60 -5.70 -2.51 3.79
C ARG A 60 -5.24 -3.20 5.08
N VAL A 61 -3.98 -3.64 5.17
CA VAL A 61 -3.36 -4.15 6.41
C VAL A 61 -2.85 -3.01 7.32
N GLY A 62 -3.12 -1.74 6.97
CA GLY A 62 -2.83 -0.56 7.80
C GLY A 62 -4.05 0.02 8.54
N ASN A 63 -5.17 -0.71 8.60
CA ASN A 63 -6.31 -0.35 9.47
C ASN A 63 -6.31 -1.16 10.78
N VAL A 64 -5.16 -1.73 11.18
CA VAL A 64 -4.96 -2.26 12.54
C VAL A 64 -4.54 -1.10 13.45
N GLY A 65 -5.54 -0.30 13.88
CA GLY A 65 -5.39 0.70 14.92
C GLY A 65 -5.30 2.15 14.44
N LEU A 66 -5.90 3.03 15.24
CA LEU A 66 -5.70 4.49 15.20
C LEU A 66 -4.20 4.77 15.03
N GLY A 67 -3.86 5.54 13.99
CA GLY A 67 -2.48 5.88 13.66
C GLY A 67 -1.69 6.21 14.92
N GLN A 68 -0.53 5.59 15.05
CA GLN A 68 0.40 5.81 16.14
C GLN A 68 0.58 7.32 16.29
N THR A 69 -0.01 7.78 17.38
CA THR A 69 0.12 9.05 18.08
C THR A 69 0.80 10.17 17.33
N VAL A 70 0.09 11.29 17.25
CA VAL A 70 0.58 12.68 17.15
C VAL A 70 1.87 12.88 17.98
N VAL A 71 3.01 12.40 17.49
CA VAL A 71 4.35 12.83 17.90
C VAL A 71 4.68 14.00 17.01
N THR A 72 3.89 15.06 17.14
CA THR A 72 4.27 16.36 16.61
C THR A 72 5.46 16.86 17.44
N SER A 73 6.35 17.63 16.82
CA SER A 73 7.45 18.30 17.52
C SER A 73 6.95 19.08 18.75
N GLU A 74 5.73 19.61 18.69
CA GLU A 74 5.04 20.28 19.80
C GLU A 74 4.82 19.35 21.01
N ASN A 75 4.32 18.13 20.80
CA ASN A 75 4.10 17.18 21.89
C ASN A 75 5.43 16.69 22.48
N VAL A 76 6.46 16.50 21.66
CA VAL A 76 7.82 16.18 22.12
C VAL A 76 8.40 17.31 22.95
N ALA A 77 8.24 18.56 22.51
CA ALA A 77 8.72 19.74 23.23
C ALA A 77 8.00 19.89 24.59
N LYS A 78 6.68 19.74 24.63
CA LYS A 78 5.91 19.80 25.89
C LYS A 78 6.34 18.72 26.88
N VAL A 79 6.52 17.48 26.42
CA VAL A 79 6.98 16.38 27.29
C VAL A 79 8.42 16.60 27.76
N SER A 80 9.31 17.11 26.89
CA SER A 80 10.69 17.43 27.26
C SER A 80 10.78 18.49 28.37
N VAL A 81 9.95 19.54 28.29
CA VAL A 81 9.85 20.57 29.34
C VAL A 81 9.40 19.97 30.66
N ILE A 82 8.39 19.09 30.66
CA ILE A 82 7.87 18.46 31.89
C ILE A 82 8.93 17.56 32.54
N VAL A 83 9.66 16.77 31.75
CA VAL A 83 10.73 15.89 32.25
C VAL A 83 11.90 16.70 32.82
N GLN A 84 12.25 17.83 32.21
CA GLN A 84 13.27 18.74 32.75
C GLN A 84 12.81 19.47 34.02
N GLN A 85 11.53 19.80 34.14
CA GLN A 85 10.97 20.48 35.31
C GLN A 85 10.79 19.56 36.52
N ASN A 86 10.56 18.26 36.30
CA ASN A 86 10.45 17.26 37.36
C ASN A 86 11.37 16.06 37.07
N PRO A 87 12.69 16.21 37.22
CA PRO A 87 13.59 15.08 37.19
C PRO A 87 13.26 14.20 38.40
N ARG A 88 12.64 13.04 38.15
CA ARG A 88 12.52 12.01 39.20
C ARG A 88 13.92 11.49 39.50
N ASN A 89 14.52 12.01 40.58
CA ASN A 89 15.70 11.42 41.19
C ASN A 89 15.28 10.11 41.85
N THR A 90 15.35 9.02 41.11
CA THR A 90 15.42 7.69 41.71
C THR A 90 16.89 7.40 41.96
N VAL A 91 17.28 7.42 43.23
CA VAL A 91 18.60 6.96 43.72
C VAL A 91 18.67 5.44 43.63
#